data_AF-A0A932DI63-F1
#
_entry.id   AF-A0A932DI63-F1
#
_cell.length_a   1.000
_cell.length_b   1.000
_cell.length_c   1.000
_cell.angle_alpha   90.00
_cell.angle_beta   90.00
_cell.angle_gamma   90.00
#
_symmetry.space_group_name_H-M   'P 1'
#
loop_
_entity.id
_entity.type
_entity.pdbx_description
1 polymer ?
#
loop_
_entity_poly.entity_id
_entity_poly.type
_entity_poly.pdbx_seq_one_letter_code
_entity_poly.pdbx_strand_id
1 'polypeptide(L)'
;MAGEAGVLAGIATAWLFLGLVLVFPSAGLNLADQANPHRYIPYIAKHAGMFWTVNVLGGIAAAVFTAIFVMGLADRFREGSPATAKIASWLGVFGATSFAAAAAIRQIGFSSLIPVYKTAHASGAVAFYGTNGVVHGLLGLGGIVAGLGVLVFAGIMLKSARYSSVGFLSVAAGTVMILDGFVNNVYFFMGSFMAMIVWLIWTSLTLRAEVGPALFHVRFAPRRNGRARHAA
;
A
#
# COMPACT_ATOMS: atom_id res chain seq x y z
N MET A 1 7.21 10.40 -11.67
CA MET A 1 6.37 9.19 -11.74
C MET A 1 6.54 8.26 -10.53
N ALA A 2 7.70 7.62 -10.31
CA ALA A 2 7.87 6.66 -9.20
C ALA A 2 7.60 7.27 -7.80
N GLY A 3 8.22 8.41 -7.49
CA GLY A 3 7.97 9.12 -6.22
C GLY A 3 6.56 9.70 -6.09
N GLU A 4 5.79 9.84 -7.18
CA GLU A 4 4.37 10.21 -7.09
C GLU A 4 3.53 9.02 -6.69
N ALA A 5 3.74 7.89 -7.38
CA ALA A 5 3.08 6.63 -7.07
C ALA A 5 3.28 6.23 -5.61
N GLY A 6 4.48 6.33 -5.06
CA GLY A 6 4.68 5.90 -3.66
C GLY A 6 4.07 6.83 -2.60
N VAL A 7 3.91 8.13 -2.87
CA VAL A 7 3.12 9.01 -1.99
C VAL A 7 1.63 8.65 -2.07
N LEU A 8 1.11 8.43 -3.28
CA LEU A 8 -0.28 8.00 -3.47
C LEU A 8 -0.53 6.63 -2.82
N ALA A 9 0.43 5.71 -2.91
CA ALA A 9 0.40 4.43 -2.22
C ALA A 9 0.32 4.65 -0.70
N GLY A 10 1.20 5.49 -0.14
CA GLY A 10 1.19 5.80 1.29
C GLY A 10 -0.12 6.42 1.77
N ILE A 11 -0.70 7.35 1.01
CA ILE A 11 -2.00 7.96 1.31
C ILE A 11 -3.12 6.93 1.23
N ALA A 12 -3.14 6.07 0.20
CA ALA A 12 -4.13 5.01 0.06
C ALA A 12 -4.01 3.97 1.19
N THR A 13 -2.80 3.56 1.57
CA THR A 13 -2.57 2.67 2.72
C THR A 13 -3.01 3.34 4.03
N ALA A 14 -2.76 4.63 4.20
CA ALA A 14 -3.27 5.39 5.35
C ALA A 14 -4.80 5.47 5.37
N TRP A 15 -5.44 5.65 4.21
CA TRP A 15 -6.88 5.60 4.09
C TRP A 15 -7.46 4.22 4.44
N LEU A 16 -6.82 3.14 3.99
CA LEU A 16 -7.20 1.79 4.39
C LEU A 16 -7.10 1.62 5.91
N PHE A 17 -5.98 2.04 6.49
CA PHE A 17 -5.75 1.95 7.93
C PHE A 17 -6.81 2.72 8.72
N LEU A 18 -7.03 4.00 8.39
CA LEU A 18 -8.07 4.84 8.99
C LEU A 18 -9.46 4.24 8.78
N GLY A 19 -9.70 3.64 7.62
CA GLY A 19 -10.90 2.89 7.31
C GLY A 19 -11.21 1.81 8.35
N LEU A 20 -10.20 1.01 8.69
CA LEU A 20 -10.31 -0.13 9.60
C LEU A 20 -10.36 0.31 11.07
N VAL A 21 -9.56 1.31 11.48
CA VAL A 21 -9.41 1.69 12.90
C VAL A 21 -10.31 2.83 13.35
N LEU A 22 -10.86 3.62 12.44
CA LEU A 22 -11.64 4.82 12.76
C LEU A 22 -12.98 4.85 12.04
N VAL A 23 -12.99 4.69 10.71
CA VAL A 23 -14.21 4.83 9.92
C VAL A 23 -15.22 3.71 10.26
N PHE A 24 -14.81 2.44 10.22
CA PHE A 24 -15.70 1.34 10.59
C PHE A 24 -16.14 1.38 12.06
N PRO A 25 -15.25 1.62 13.05
CA PRO A 25 -15.66 1.78 14.44
C PRO A 25 -16.62 2.94 14.66
N SER A 26 -16.47 4.06 13.94
CA SER A 26 -17.40 5.20 14.04
C SER A 26 -18.83 4.86 13.62
N ALA A 27 -19.00 3.83 12.79
CA ALA A 27 -20.29 3.29 12.37
C ALA A 27 -20.73 2.05 13.19
N GLY A 28 -20.03 1.75 14.29
CA GLY A 28 -20.39 0.70 15.24
C GLY A 28 -19.78 -0.68 14.97
N LEU A 29 -18.76 -0.77 14.11
CA LEU A 29 -18.04 -2.01 13.83
C LEU A 29 -16.60 -1.92 14.31
N ASN A 30 -16.32 -2.46 15.50
CA ASN A 30 -14.97 -2.47 16.04
C ASN A 30 -14.05 -3.45 15.28
N LEU A 31 -12.74 -3.40 15.55
CA LEU A 31 -11.76 -4.23 14.84
C LEU A 31 -11.98 -5.75 15.06
N ALA A 32 -12.39 -6.15 16.27
CA ALA A 32 -12.64 -7.54 16.61
C ALA A 32 -13.90 -8.09 15.92
N ASP A 33 -14.92 -7.25 15.74
CA ASP A 33 -16.17 -7.57 15.08
C ASP A 33 -15.99 -7.85 13.58
N GLN A 34 -14.88 -7.42 12.98
CA GLN A 34 -14.54 -7.73 11.58
C GLN A 34 -14.26 -9.21 11.36
N ALA A 35 -13.91 -9.96 12.41
CA ALA A 35 -13.75 -11.41 12.36
C ALA A 35 -15.05 -12.17 12.67
N ASN A 36 -16.14 -11.46 13.02
CA ASN A 36 -17.42 -12.07 13.39
C ASN A 36 -18.44 -11.95 12.24
N PRO A 37 -18.86 -13.07 11.61
CA PRO A 37 -19.83 -13.02 10.50
C PRO A 37 -21.15 -12.37 10.88
N HIS A 38 -21.59 -12.51 12.12
CA HIS A 38 -22.86 -11.98 12.63
C HIS A 38 -22.86 -10.46 12.82
N ARG A 39 -21.67 -9.85 12.88
CA ARG A 39 -21.52 -8.39 12.93
C ARG A 39 -21.11 -7.83 11.58
N TYR A 40 -20.16 -8.50 10.92
CA TYR A 40 -19.52 -7.97 9.73
C TYR A 40 -20.39 -8.04 8.48
N ILE A 41 -21.07 -9.16 8.21
CA ILE A 41 -21.92 -9.29 7.01
C ILE A 41 -23.11 -8.31 7.05
N PRO A 42 -23.88 -8.20 8.17
CA PRO A 42 -24.94 -7.21 8.25
C PRO A 42 -24.43 -5.77 8.13
N TYR A 43 -23.24 -5.49 8.68
CA TYR A 43 -22.59 -4.19 8.54
C TYR A 43 -22.32 -3.85 7.07
N ILE A 44 -21.71 -4.78 6.31
CA ILE A 44 -21.43 -4.57 4.88
C ILE A 44 -22.71 -4.31 4.11
N ALA A 45 -23.78 -5.06 4.39
CA ALA A 45 -25.07 -4.88 3.75
C ALA A 45 -25.68 -3.49 4.02
N LYS A 46 -25.50 -2.96 5.23
CA LYS A 46 -26.01 -1.64 5.65
C LYS A 46 -25.13 -0.47 5.18
N HIS A 47 -23.82 -0.68 5.11
CA HIS A 47 -22.81 0.35 4.88
C HIS A 47 -21.97 0.10 3.62
N ALA A 48 -22.59 -0.43 2.56
CA ALA A 48 -21.90 -0.87 1.35
C ALA A 48 -21.00 0.20 0.71
N GLY A 49 -21.45 1.47 0.68
CA GLY A 49 -20.65 2.57 0.15
C GLY A 49 -19.40 2.86 0.97
N MET A 50 -19.50 2.80 2.31
CA MET A 50 -18.35 2.98 3.21
C MET A 50 -17.35 1.82 3.06
N PHE A 51 -17.87 0.59 2.99
CA PHE A 51 -17.06 -0.60 2.78
C PHE A 51 -16.30 -0.55 1.44
N TRP A 52 -16.99 -0.16 0.36
CA TRP A 52 -16.39 0.05 -0.95
C TRP A 52 -15.28 1.10 -0.91
N THR A 53 -15.55 2.26 -0.28
CA THR A 53 -14.60 3.37 -0.23
C THR A 53 -13.32 2.97 0.51
N VAL A 54 -13.43 2.25 1.63
CA VAL A 54 -12.26 1.79 2.39
C VAL A 54 -11.48 0.72 1.62
N ASN A 55 -12.14 -0.28 1.05
CA ASN A 55 -11.43 -1.40 0.42
C ASN A 55 -10.91 -1.09 -0.99
N VAL A 56 -11.65 -0.34 -1.80
CA VAL A 56 -11.26 -0.02 -3.17
C VAL A 56 -10.24 1.11 -3.19
N LEU A 57 -10.55 2.25 -2.57
CA LEU A 57 -9.61 3.38 -2.53
C LEU A 57 -8.43 3.10 -1.60
N GLY A 58 -8.63 2.34 -0.53
CA GLY A 58 -7.57 1.99 0.40
C GLY A 58 -6.78 0.78 -0.07
N GLY A 59 -7.43 -0.39 -0.15
CA GLY A 59 -6.75 -1.65 -0.45
C GLY A 59 -6.26 -1.79 -1.89
N ILE A 60 -7.16 -1.68 -2.86
CA ILE A 60 -6.82 -1.91 -4.28
C ILE A 60 -5.91 -0.80 -4.79
N ALA A 61 -6.25 0.47 -4.56
CA ALA A 61 -5.43 1.57 -5.04
C ALA A 61 -4.04 1.58 -4.38
N ALA A 62 -3.94 1.31 -3.07
CA ALA A 62 -2.62 1.21 -2.41
C ALA A 62 -1.76 0.14 -3.04
N ALA A 63 -2.32 -1.03 -3.31
CA ALA A 63 -1.60 -2.13 -3.95
C ALA A 63 -1.09 -1.74 -5.36
N VAL A 64 -1.94 -1.16 -6.20
CA VAL A 64 -1.57 -0.73 -7.55
C VAL A 64 -0.46 0.32 -7.50
N PHE A 65 -0.61 1.36 -6.68
CA PHE A 65 0.40 2.40 -6.56
C PHE A 65 1.70 1.89 -5.93
N THR A 66 1.62 0.94 -4.99
CA THR A 66 2.80 0.27 -4.43
C THR A 66 3.55 -0.51 -5.50
N ALA A 67 2.85 -1.25 -6.37
CA ALA A 67 3.48 -1.98 -7.47
C ALA A 67 4.23 -1.03 -8.42
N ILE A 68 3.60 0.08 -8.82
CA ILE A 68 4.24 1.11 -9.67
C ILE A 68 5.45 1.73 -8.95
N PHE A 69 5.32 2.00 -7.66
CA PHE A 69 6.38 2.57 -6.85
C PHE A 69 7.62 1.68 -6.78
N VAL A 70 7.46 0.38 -6.47
CA VAL A 70 8.60 -0.54 -6.34
C VAL A 70 9.26 -0.83 -7.69
N MET A 71 8.52 -0.82 -8.80
CA MET A 71 9.08 -0.90 -10.15
C MET A 71 9.97 0.32 -10.44
N GLY A 72 9.45 1.53 -10.17
CA GLY A 72 10.23 2.76 -10.35
C GLY A 72 11.43 2.87 -9.40
N LEU A 73 11.33 2.29 -8.20
CA LEU A 73 12.45 2.18 -7.27
C LEU A 73 13.54 1.23 -7.80
N ALA A 74 13.15 0.12 -8.43
CA ALA A 74 14.11 -0.77 -9.11
C ALA A 74 14.81 -0.09 -10.28
N ASP A 75 14.08 0.64 -11.13
CA ASP A 75 14.68 1.40 -12.22
C ASP A 75 15.74 2.38 -11.71
N ARG A 76 15.48 3.04 -10.57
CA ARG A 76 16.43 3.95 -9.95
C ARG A 76 17.73 3.27 -9.50
N PHE A 77 17.65 2.07 -8.97
CA PHE A 77 18.83 1.33 -8.46
C PHE A 77 19.46 0.39 -9.48
N ARG A 78 18.94 0.37 -10.72
CA ARG A 78 19.37 -0.56 -11.77
C ARG A 78 20.84 -0.42 -12.13
N GLU A 79 21.36 0.80 -12.16
CA GLU A 79 22.76 1.08 -12.56
C GLU A 79 23.78 0.61 -11.50
N GLY A 80 23.41 0.68 -10.21
CA GLY A 80 24.31 0.29 -9.12
C GLY A 80 24.22 -1.19 -8.74
N SER A 81 23.04 -1.81 -8.85
CA SER A 81 22.83 -3.21 -8.48
C SER A 81 21.64 -3.84 -9.24
N PRO A 82 21.82 -4.19 -10.52
CA PRO A 82 20.70 -4.56 -11.41
C PRO A 82 19.96 -5.83 -10.96
N ALA A 83 20.69 -6.87 -10.53
CA ALA A 83 20.10 -8.12 -10.08
C ALA A 83 19.29 -7.92 -8.78
N THR A 84 19.87 -7.24 -7.79
CA THR A 84 19.25 -7.00 -6.49
C THR A 84 18.04 -6.08 -6.60
N ALA A 85 18.12 -5.01 -7.41
CA ALA A 85 17.00 -4.12 -7.69
C ALA A 85 15.84 -4.86 -8.35
N LYS A 86 16.13 -5.73 -9.34
CA LYS A 86 15.12 -6.56 -9.99
C LYS A 86 14.42 -7.50 -9.00
N ILE A 87 15.18 -8.23 -8.18
CA ILE A 87 14.62 -9.13 -7.16
C ILE A 87 13.72 -8.35 -6.19
N ALA A 88 14.19 -7.22 -5.68
CA ALA A 88 13.42 -6.38 -4.75
C ALA A 88 12.09 -5.92 -5.34
N SER A 89 12.09 -5.48 -6.61
CA SER A 89 10.85 -5.10 -7.30
C SER A 89 9.94 -6.28 -7.56
N TRP A 90 10.45 -7.46 -7.94
CA TRP A 90 9.61 -8.65 -8.13
C TRP A 90 8.89 -9.03 -6.83
N LEU A 91 9.61 -9.05 -5.72
CA LEU A 91 9.04 -9.31 -4.39
C LEU A 91 8.00 -8.24 -4.02
N GLY A 92 8.33 -6.95 -4.22
CA GLY A 92 7.40 -5.85 -3.95
C GLY A 92 6.12 -5.92 -4.79
N VAL A 93 6.23 -6.22 -6.08
CA VAL A 93 5.07 -6.34 -6.99
C VAL A 93 4.24 -7.56 -6.64
N PHE A 94 4.87 -8.68 -6.31
CA PHE A 94 4.17 -9.88 -5.89
C PHE A 94 3.39 -9.63 -4.60
N GLY A 95 4.04 -9.06 -3.58
CA GLY A 95 3.37 -8.72 -2.33
C GLY A 95 2.22 -7.72 -2.52
N ALA A 96 2.42 -6.69 -3.36
CA ALA A 96 1.36 -5.76 -3.74
C ALA A 96 0.20 -6.46 -4.44
N THR A 97 0.47 -7.41 -5.34
CA THR A 97 -0.57 -8.19 -6.03
C THR A 97 -1.35 -9.07 -5.05
N SER A 98 -0.68 -9.67 -4.06
CA SER A 98 -1.36 -10.41 -2.98
C SER A 98 -2.28 -9.50 -2.17
N PHE A 99 -1.86 -8.27 -1.84
CA PHE A 99 -2.73 -7.28 -1.18
C PHE A 99 -3.91 -6.86 -2.06
N ALA A 100 -3.71 -6.64 -3.35
CA ALA A 100 -4.79 -6.33 -4.29
C ALA A 100 -5.81 -7.48 -4.36
N ALA A 101 -5.33 -8.72 -4.46
CA ALA A 101 -6.19 -9.90 -4.47
C ALA A 101 -6.98 -10.04 -3.17
N ALA A 102 -6.33 -9.84 -2.01
CA ALA A 102 -7.00 -9.85 -0.72
C ALA A 102 -8.10 -8.77 -0.62
N ALA A 103 -7.81 -7.54 -1.08
CA ALA A 103 -8.77 -6.45 -1.10
C ALA A 103 -9.94 -6.73 -2.06
N ALA A 104 -9.67 -7.31 -3.24
CA ALA A 104 -10.69 -7.69 -4.20
C ALA A 104 -11.60 -8.81 -3.68
N ILE A 105 -11.02 -9.86 -3.07
CA ILE A 105 -11.79 -10.95 -2.45
C ILE A 105 -12.60 -10.42 -1.27
N ARG A 106 -12.04 -9.53 -0.45
CA ARG A 106 -12.80 -8.88 0.62
C ARG A 106 -13.97 -8.07 0.06
N GLN A 107 -13.75 -7.30 -1.00
CA GLN A 107 -14.79 -6.47 -1.60
C GLN A 107 -15.91 -7.31 -2.25
N ILE A 108 -15.54 -8.26 -3.10
CA ILE A 108 -16.47 -9.04 -3.92
C ILE A 108 -17.02 -10.23 -3.14
N GLY A 109 -16.13 -10.98 -2.48
CA GLY A 109 -16.46 -12.19 -1.74
C GLY A 109 -17.40 -11.92 -0.57
N PHE A 110 -17.14 -10.94 0.29
CA PHE A 110 -18.08 -10.68 1.39
C PHE A 110 -19.42 -10.09 0.93
N SER A 111 -19.42 -9.32 -0.17
CA SER A 111 -20.66 -8.82 -0.77
C SER A 111 -21.52 -9.96 -1.32
N SER A 112 -20.92 -10.99 -1.91
CA SER A 112 -21.66 -12.16 -2.42
C SER A 112 -22.21 -13.08 -1.32
N LEU A 113 -21.68 -12.98 -0.09
CA LEU A 113 -22.20 -13.72 1.06
C LEU A 113 -23.46 -13.12 1.67
N ILE A 114 -23.78 -11.85 1.41
CA ILE A 114 -24.98 -11.18 1.94
C ILE A 114 -26.28 -11.96 1.65
N PRO A 115 -26.61 -12.34 0.39
CA PRO A 115 -27.83 -13.08 0.10
C PRO A 115 -27.83 -14.48 0.75
N VAL A 116 -26.69 -15.17 0.76
CA VAL A 116 -26.55 -16.50 1.38
C VAL A 116 -26.77 -16.43 2.89
N TYR A 117 -26.22 -15.41 3.53
CA TYR A 117 -26.35 -15.21 4.97
C TYR A 117 -27.79 -14.88 5.39
N LYS A 118 -28.57 -14.19 4.53
CA LYS A 118 -29.98 -13.91 4.77
C LYS A 118 -30.87 -15.15 4.71
N THR A 119 -30.54 -16.11 3.86
CA THR A 119 -31.35 -17.32 3.67
C THR A 119 -30.90 -18.49 4.55
N ALA A 120 -29.61 -18.59 4.84
CA ALA A 120 -29.03 -19.65 5.66
C ALA A 120 -27.84 -19.13 6.49
N HIS A 121 -28.12 -18.61 7.69
CA HIS A 121 -27.13 -18.01 8.58
C HIS A 121 -25.91 -18.91 8.85
N ALA A 122 -26.13 -20.19 9.13
CA ALA A 122 -25.05 -21.14 9.44
C ALA A 122 -24.12 -21.34 8.23
N SER A 123 -24.69 -21.62 7.06
CA SER A 123 -23.91 -21.80 5.82
C SER A 123 -23.18 -20.52 5.40
N GLY A 124 -23.83 -19.36 5.56
CA GLY A 124 -23.21 -18.05 5.31
C GLY A 124 -22.03 -17.76 6.25
N ALA A 125 -22.14 -18.15 7.54
CA ALA A 125 -21.05 -18.01 8.50
C ALA A 125 -19.86 -18.93 8.18
N VAL A 126 -20.10 -20.17 7.75
CA VAL A 126 -19.03 -21.08 7.31
C VAL A 126 -18.32 -20.53 6.07
N ALA A 127 -19.08 -20.07 5.07
CA ALA A 127 -18.53 -19.46 3.86
C ALA A 127 -17.74 -18.18 4.17
N PHE A 128 -18.16 -17.43 5.18
CA PHE A 128 -17.44 -16.27 5.69
C PHE A 128 -16.07 -16.66 6.26
N TYR A 129 -15.99 -17.64 7.15
CA TYR A 129 -14.70 -18.06 7.72
C TYR A 129 -13.76 -18.60 6.65
N GLY A 130 -14.27 -19.34 5.66
CA GLY A 130 -13.49 -19.78 4.50
C GLY A 130 -12.92 -18.61 3.70
N THR A 131 -13.78 -17.65 3.34
CA THR A 131 -13.37 -16.45 2.58
C THR A 131 -12.40 -15.59 3.39
N ASN A 132 -12.67 -15.40 4.68
CA ASN A 132 -11.82 -14.62 5.57
C ASN A 132 -10.44 -15.28 5.75
N GLY A 133 -10.38 -16.61 5.86
CA GLY A 133 -9.13 -17.37 5.87
C GLY A 133 -8.29 -17.13 4.62
N VAL A 134 -8.90 -17.14 3.43
CA VAL A 134 -8.21 -16.81 2.17
C VAL A 134 -7.70 -15.38 2.17
N VAL A 135 -8.51 -14.41 2.61
CA VAL A 135 -8.11 -13.00 2.71
C VAL A 135 -6.90 -12.85 3.64
N HIS A 136 -6.96 -13.40 4.86
CA HIS A 136 -5.85 -13.32 5.81
C HIS A 136 -4.59 -14.04 5.31
N GLY A 137 -4.74 -15.19 4.64
CA GLY A 137 -3.61 -15.89 4.02
C GLY A 137 -2.91 -15.04 2.96
N LEU A 138 -3.67 -14.37 2.09
CA LEU A 138 -3.12 -13.45 1.09
C LEU A 138 -2.49 -12.21 1.71
N LEU A 139 -3.06 -11.66 2.78
CA LEU A 139 -2.47 -10.54 3.52
C LEU A 139 -1.14 -10.93 4.18
N GLY A 140 -1.09 -12.09 4.85
CA GLY A 140 0.13 -12.57 5.50
C GLY A 140 1.23 -12.86 4.49
N LEU A 141 0.92 -13.58 3.41
CA LEU A 141 1.85 -13.84 2.32
C LEU A 141 2.29 -12.54 1.61
N GLY A 142 1.36 -11.61 1.40
CA GLY A 142 1.66 -10.28 0.88
C GLY A 142 2.63 -9.50 1.78
N GLY A 143 2.40 -9.52 3.09
CA GLY A 143 3.27 -8.88 4.09
C GLY A 143 4.67 -9.47 4.13
N ILE A 144 4.79 -10.80 4.13
CA ILE A 144 6.09 -11.48 4.11
C ILE A 144 6.86 -11.13 2.84
N VAL A 145 6.24 -11.30 1.67
CA VAL A 145 6.95 -11.13 0.39
C VAL A 145 7.26 -9.65 0.12
N ALA A 146 6.33 -8.74 0.40
CA ALA A 146 6.60 -7.31 0.32
C ALA A 146 7.69 -6.89 1.32
N GLY A 147 7.63 -7.38 2.56
CA GLY A 147 8.65 -7.11 3.59
C GLY A 147 10.04 -7.58 3.17
N LEU A 148 10.15 -8.78 2.59
CA LEU A 148 11.41 -9.25 1.99
C LEU A 148 11.88 -8.31 0.86
N GLY A 149 11.00 -7.87 -0.03
CA GLY A 149 11.32 -6.89 -1.06
C GLY A 149 11.87 -5.58 -0.48
N VAL A 150 11.24 -5.07 0.58
CA VAL A 150 11.68 -3.88 1.32
C VAL A 150 13.06 -4.09 1.95
N LEU A 151 13.33 -5.24 2.56
CA LEU A 151 14.65 -5.58 3.12
C LEU A 151 15.74 -5.65 2.04
N VAL A 152 15.42 -6.20 0.87
CA VAL A 152 16.36 -6.23 -0.26
C VAL A 152 16.67 -4.80 -0.74
N PHE A 153 15.65 -3.93 -0.83
CA PHE A 153 15.88 -2.50 -1.12
C PHE A 153 16.72 -1.82 -0.03
N ALA A 154 16.52 -2.16 1.24
CA ALA A 154 17.31 -1.64 2.35
C ALA A 154 18.80 -1.87 2.14
N GLY A 155 19.19 -3.08 1.73
CA GLY A 155 20.58 -3.44 1.47
C GLY A 155 21.25 -2.62 0.36
N ILE A 156 20.47 -2.15 -0.63
CA ILE A 156 20.98 -1.26 -1.68
C ILE A 156 21.02 0.18 -1.18
N MET A 157 19.97 0.64 -0.50
CA MET A 157 19.84 2.00 0.02
C MET A 157 20.92 2.35 1.05
N LEU A 158 21.29 1.40 1.92
CA LEU A 158 22.32 1.59 2.94
C LEU A 158 23.72 1.85 2.35
N LYS A 159 23.97 1.46 1.09
CA LYS A 159 25.23 1.72 0.40
C LYS A 159 25.34 3.14 -0.15
N SER A 160 24.23 3.87 -0.20
CA SER A 160 24.19 5.26 -0.66
C SER A 160 24.04 6.20 0.53
N ALA A 161 24.98 7.12 0.70
CA ALA A 161 24.94 8.10 1.81
C ALA A 161 23.60 8.85 1.87
N ARG A 162 23.02 9.17 0.71
CA ARG A 162 21.74 9.87 0.56
C ARG A 162 20.52 9.05 0.99
N TYR A 163 20.57 7.74 0.80
CA TYR A 163 19.47 6.83 1.15
C TYR A 163 19.68 6.10 2.47
N SER A 164 20.78 6.37 3.19
CA SER A 164 21.13 5.66 4.42
C SER A 164 20.01 5.69 5.48
N SER A 165 19.39 6.85 5.73
CA SER A 165 18.24 6.98 6.65
C SER A 165 17.03 6.15 6.21
N VAL A 166 16.72 6.19 4.92
CA VAL A 166 15.65 5.39 4.30
C VAL A 166 15.99 3.90 4.33
N GLY A 167 17.26 3.54 4.21
CA GLY A 167 17.76 2.18 4.32
C GLY A 167 17.49 1.60 5.70
N PHE A 168 17.81 2.33 6.78
CA PHE A 168 17.48 1.89 8.15
C PHE A 168 15.98 1.77 8.37
N LEU A 169 15.19 2.74 7.87
CA LEU A 169 13.74 2.67 7.90
C LEU A 169 13.22 1.43 7.15
N SER A 170 13.82 1.09 6.01
CA SER A 170 13.47 -0.09 5.22
C SER A 170 13.78 -1.39 5.98
N VAL A 171 14.89 -1.45 6.72
CA VAL A 171 15.17 -2.59 7.60
C VAL A 171 14.06 -2.75 8.63
N ALA A 172 13.74 -1.68 9.36
CA ALA A 172 12.69 -1.72 10.39
C ALA A 172 11.33 -2.10 9.79
N ALA A 173 10.91 -1.44 8.70
CA ALA A 173 9.63 -1.70 8.07
C ALA A 173 9.52 -3.12 7.50
N GLY A 174 10.54 -3.57 6.76
CA GLY A 174 10.57 -4.92 6.20
C GLY A 174 10.51 -6.00 7.28
N THR A 175 11.23 -5.83 8.39
CA THR A 175 11.17 -6.76 9.53
C THR A 175 9.78 -6.79 10.16
N VAL A 176 9.16 -5.64 10.44
CA VAL A 176 7.83 -5.59 11.05
C VAL A 176 6.78 -6.23 10.15
N MET A 177 6.85 -5.99 8.83
CA MET A 177 5.92 -6.60 7.86
C MET A 177 6.05 -8.13 7.80
N ILE A 178 7.27 -8.67 7.88
CA ILE A 178 7.49 -10.11 7.92
C ILE A 178 6.93 -10.70 9.23
N LEU A 179 7.19 -10.06 10.36
CA LEU A 179 6.69 -10.51 11.66
C LEU A 179 5.16 -10.53 11.72
N ASP A 180 4.51 -9.49 11.20
CA ASP A 180 3.05 -9.40 11.08
C ASP A 180 2.46 -10.54 10.24
N GLY A 181 3.16 -10.98 9.18
CA GLY A 181 2.72 -12.12 8.38
C GLY A 181 2.74 -13.47 9.10
N PHE A 182 3.52 -13.62 10.18
CA PHE A 182 3.58 -14.84 11.00
C PHE A 182 2.78 -14.74 12.30
N VAL A 183 2.68 -13.54 12.88
CA VAL A 183 2.09 -13.32 14.19
C VAL A 183 0.75 -12.60 14.04
N ASN A 184 -0.34 -13.34 14.18
CA ASN A 184 -1.69 -12.77 14.15
C ASN A 184 -1.99 -12.01 15.45
N ASN A 185 -1.54 -10.75 15.52
CA ASN A 185 -1.70 -9.88 16.67
C ASN A 185 -1.99 -8.45 16.21
N VAL A 186 -2.97 -7.80 16.87
CA VAL A 186 -3.43 -6.46 16.50
C VAL A 186 -2.34 -5.39 16.55
N TYR A 187 -1.37 -5.50 17.47
CA TYR A 187 -0.27 -4.54 17.57
C TYR A 187 0.73 -4.70 16.42
N PHE A 188 1.02 -5.94 16.01
CA PHE A 188 1.85 -6.20 14.82
C PHE A 188 1.16 -5.73 13.54
N PHE A 189 -0.15 -5.95 13.44
CA PHE A 189 -0.98 -5.44 12.35
C PHE A 189 -0.91 -3.90 12.25
N MET A 190 -1.13 -3.20 13.37
CA MET A 190 -1.04 -1.74 13.41
C MET A 190 0.38 -1.23 13.09
N GLY A 191 1.40 -1.87 13.68
CA GLY A 191 2.80 -1.52 13.46
C GLY A 191 3.22 -1.70 12.00
N SER A 192 2.80 -2.80 11.37
CA SER A 192 3.06 -3.13 9.97
C SER A 192 2.46 -2.08 9.01
N PHE A 193 1.20 -1.69 9.23
CA PHE A 193 0.56 -0.62 8.46
C PHE A 193 1.30 0.72 8.60
N MET A 194 1.60 1.13 9.84
CA MET A 194 2.30 2.38 10.09
C MET A 194 3.70 2.38 9.49
N ALA A 195 4.44 1.29 9.64
CA ALA A 195 5.76 1.13 9.06
C ALA A 195 5.72 1.20 7.53
N MET A 196 4.75 0.55 6.88
CA MET A 196 4.55 0.60 5.44
C MET A 196 4.21 2.02 4.96
N ILE A 197 3.30 2.72 5.65
CA ILE A 197 2.92 4.10 5.31
C ILE A 197 4.12 5.03 5.40
N VAL A 198 4.85 4.98 6.52
CA VAL A 198 6.04 5.80 6.74
C VAL A 198 7.11 5.47 5.69
N TRP A 199 7.35 4.18 5.42
CA TRP A 199 8.31 3.74 4.42
C TRP A 199 7.97 4.22 3.00
N LEU A 200 6.71 4.05 2.57
CA LEU A 200 6.24 4.49 1.25
C LEU A 200 6.41 6.00 1.08
N ILE A 201 5.92 6.79 2.04
CA ILE A 201 5.96 8.25 1.97
C ILE A 201 7.42 8.73 2.01
N TRP A 202 8.21 8.29 2.99
CA TRP A 202 9.57 8.78 3.19
C TRP A 202 10.50 8.42 2.04
N THR A 203 10.43 7.18 1.54
CA THR A 203 11.22 6.74 0.38
C THR A 203 10.82 7.53 -0.86
N SER A 204 9.53 7.79 -1.05
CA SER A 204 9.01 8.57 -2.17
C SER A 204 9.45 10.03 -2.14
N LEU A 205 9.40 10.67 -0.97
CA LEU A 205 9.88 12.04 -0.79
C LEU A 205 11.39 12.12 -1.06
N THR A 206 12.15 11.13 -0.62
CA THR A 206 13.60 11.04 -0.90
C THR A 206 13.86 10.91 -2.40
N LEU A 207 13.10 10.08 -3.12
CA LEU A 207 13.16 9.98 -4.58
C LEU A 207 12.80 11.30 -5.27
N ARG A 208 11.76 12.00 -4.82
CA ARG A 208 11.37 13.30 -5.40
C ARG A 208 12.44 14.37 -5.20
N ALA A 209 13.10 14.37 -4.05
CA ALA A 209 14.21 15.29 -3.78
C ALA A 209 15.38 15.07 -4.75
N GLU A 210 15.50 13.90 -5.39
CA GLU A 210 16.52 13.64 -6.41
C GLU A 210 16.20 14.25 -7.77
N VAL A 211 14.93 14.20 -8.17
CA VAL A 211 14.49 14.55 -9.53
C VAL A 211 14.13 16.04 -9.64
N GLY A 212 14.07 16.77 -8.51
CA GLY A 212 13.56 18.14 -8.45
C GLY A 212 12.03 18.20 -8.50
N PRO A 213 11.39 19.35 -8.18
CA PRO A 213 9.94 19.46 -8.16
C PRO A 213 9.39 19.32 -9.59
N ALA A 214 8.94 18.11 -9.93
CA ALA A 214 8.29 17.81 -11.21
C ALA A 214 6.92 18.51 -11.38
N LEU A 215 6.46 19.29 -10.39
CA LEU A 215 5.10 19.82 -10.37
C LEU A 215 4.90 21.13 -11.15
N PHE A 216 5.94 21.88 -11.54
CA PHE A 216 5.75 23.04 -12.43
C PHE A 216 6.98 23.34 -13.29
N HIS A 217 7.12 22.63 -14.42
CA HIS A 217 7.84 23.21 -15.56
C HIS A 217 6.94 24.25 -16.26
N VAL A 218 6.66 25.38 -15.58
CA VAL A 218 6.32 26.59 -16.32
C VAL A 218 7.62 27.05 -16.94
N ARG A 219 7.86 26.66 -18.20
CA ARG A 219 8.88 27.27 -19.03
C ARG A 219 8.54 28.76 -19.17
N PHE A 220 9.08 29.59 -18.29
CA PHE A 220 9.27 30.99 -18.62
C PHE A 220 10.34 31.02 -19.70
N ALA A 221 9.90 31.05 -20.96
CA ALA A 221 10.78 31.35 -22.07
C ALA A 221 11.47 32.70 -21.77
N PRO A 222 12.80 32.82 -21.94
CA PRO A 222 13.45 34.10 -21.81
C PRO A 222 12.88 35.01 -22.90
N ARG A 223 12.23 36.09 -22.47
CA ARG A 223 11.70 37.15 -23.33
C ARG A 223 12.90 37.73 -24.07
N ARG A 224 13.07 37.34 -25.34
CA ARG A 224 14.13 37.80 -26.24
C ARG A 224 13.97 39.33 -26.37
N ASN A 225 14.87 40.09 -25.73
CA ASN A 225 14.93 41.54 -25.84
C ASN A 225 15.28 41.92 -27.29
N GLY A 226 14.26 42.11 -28.12
CA GLY A 226 14.37 42.81 -29.39
C GLY A 226 14.48 44.31 -29.12
N ARG A 227 15.66 44.79 -28.75
CA ARG A 227 16.02 46.19 -29.00
C ARG A 227 16.76 46.24 -30.33
N ALA A 228 15.98 46.57 -31.35
CA ALA A 228 16.47 47.05 -32.62
C ALA A 228 17.48 48.18 -32.37
N ARG A 229 18.73 47.96 -32.80
CA ARG A 229 19.66 49.04 -33.10
C ARG A 229 19.14 49.73 -34.35
N HIS A 230 18.47 50.87 -34.19
CA HIS A 230 18.36 51.83 -35.28
C HIS A 230 19.66 52.63 -35.34
N ALA A 231 20.27 52.58 -36.51
CA ALA A 231 21.26 53.52 -36.97
C ALA A 231 20.61 54.90 -37.20
N ALA A 232 21.23 55.95 -36.67
CA ALA A 232 21.38 57.31 -37.22
C ALA A 232 22.14 58.14 -36.18
#